data_AF-A0A5J5QB87-F1
#
_entry.id   AF-A0A5J5QB87-F1
#
_cell.length_a   1.000
_cell.length_b   1.000
_cell.length_c   1.000
_cell.angle_alpha   90.00
_cell.angle_beta   90.00
_cell.angle_gamma   90.00
#
_symmetry.space_group_name_H-M   'P 1'
#
loop_
_entity.id
_entity.type
_entity.pdbx_description
1 polymer ?
#
loop_
_entity_poly.entity_id
_entity_poly.type
_entity_poly.pdbx_seq_one_letter_code
_entity_poly.pdbx_strand_id
1 'polypeptide(L)'
;MSFFLTSMTWKKWFGWIWWRRPWICPTTPLDIPKLKELPKEEKAYRGVRKRPWGKYSAGIRDSTRNGVRVWLGTFDSPEAAALAYDQEAFSTRGSSATLNFPLEVVRESLPSIKYRCDEGCSPALALKRRHCLRKRLK
;
A
#
# COMPACT_ATOMS: atom_id res chain seq x y z
N MET A 1 -67.31 -44.87 17.10
CA MET A 1 -66.77 -44.22 15.88
C MET A 1 -66.40 -42.79 16.21
N SER A 2 -65.27 -42.40 15.65
CA SER A 2 -64.42 -41.28 16.00
C SER A 2 -65.00 -39.88 15.76
N PHE A 3 -64.26 -38.94 16.38
CA PHE A 3 -64.11 -37.51 16.07
C PHE A 3 -65.29 -36.61 16.40
N PHE A 4 -65.06 -35.62 17.26
CA PHE A 4 -65.10 -34.22 16.86
C PHE A 4 -64.26 -33.36 17.82
N LEU A 5 -63.22 -32.74 17.27
CA LEU A 5 -62.48 -31.63 17.86
C LEU A 5 -63.45 -30.45 17.98
N THR A 6 -63.59 -29.85 19.17
CA THR A 6 -64.20 -28.53 19.31
C THR A 6 -63.33 -27.62 20.18
N SER A 7 -63.12 -26.44 19.65
CA SER A 7 -62.44 -25.27 20.19
C SER A 7 -63.05 -24.73 21.47
N MET A 8 -62.24 -24.17 22.36
CA MET A 8 -62.61 -23.05 23.25
C MET A 8 -61.33 -22.55 23.93
N THR A 9 -60.66 -21.53 23.39
CA THR A 9 -60.68 -20.12 23.85
C THR A 9 -60.80 -19.96 25.36
N TRP A 10 -59.88 -19.20 25.98
CA TRP A 10 -60.18 -18.34 27.13
C TRP A 10 -59.44 -16.99 27.03
N LYS A 11 -60.14 -15.96 27.48
CA LYS A 11 -59.88 -14.52 27.36
C LYS A 11 -59.59 -13.92 28.75
N LYS A 12 -58.86 -12.78 28.76
CA LYS A 12 -58.82 -11.70 29.81
C LYS A 12 -58.18 -12.13 31.14
N TRP A 13 -57.52 -11.31 31.95
CA TRP A 13 -57.71 -9.92 32.43
C TRP A 13 -56.33 -9.40 32.91
N PHE A 14 -55.93 -8.13 32.86
CA PHE A 14 -56.43 -6.98 33.62
C PHE A 14 -55.80 -5.71 33.04
N GLY A 15 -56.58 -4.61 32.99
CA GLY A 15 -56.03 -3.28 32.72
C GLY A 15 -55.20 -2.76 33.91
N TRP A 16 -54.63 -1.58 33.75
CA TRP A 16 -55.07 -0.35 34.42
C TRP A 16 -54.16 0.79 33.92
N ILE A 17 -54.80 1.87 33.48
CA ILE A 17 -54.18 3.10 32.98
C ILE A 17 -53.61 3.86 34.18
N TRP A 18 -52.30 4.12 34.19
CA TRP A 18 -51.70 5.17 35.02
C TRP A 18 -50.69 6.00 34.21
N TRP A 19 -51.12 7.25 33.97
CA TRP A 19 -50.32 8.49 33.97
C TRP A 19 -49.34 8.80 32.82
N ARG A 20 -49.75 9.87 32.11
CA ARG A 20 -48.93 10.95 31.56
C ARG A 20 -47.55 11.09 32.20
N ARG A 21 -46.52 11.00 31.35
CA ARG A 21 -45.38 11.93 31.31
C ARG A 21 -44.64 11.74 29.97
N PRO A 22 -44.64 12.71 29.04
CA PRO A 22 -43.66 12.69 27.98
C PRO A 22 -42.32 12.97 28.64
N TRP A 23 -41.49 11.93 28.79
CA TRP A 23 -40.08 12.14 29.05
C TRP A 23 -39.52 12.81 27.80
N ILE A 24 -39.40 14.12 27.89
CA ILE A 24 -38.53 14.92 27.05
C ILE A 24 -37.18 14.21 27.13
N CYS A 25 -36.80 13.56 26.03
CA CYS A 25 -35.49 12.95 25.91
C CYS A 25 -34.47 14.05 26.27
N PRO A 26 -33.54 13.82 27.22
CA PRO A 26 -32.41 14.72 27.36
C PRO A 26 -31.74 14.77 26.00
N THR A 27 -31.65 15.98 25.46
CA THR A 27 -30.95 16.30 24.21
C THR A 27 -29.71 15.44 24.10
N THR A 28 -29.76 14.43 23.22
CA THR A 28 -28.56 13.72 22.81
C THR A 28 -27.59 14.79 22.33
N PRO A 29 -26.41 14.94 22.95
CA PRO A 29 -25.34 15.69 22.33
C PRO A 29 -25.22 15.14 20.93
N LEU A 30 -25.37 16.01 19.94
CA LEU A 30 -25.21 15.65 18.55
C LEU A 30 -23.90 14.86 18.45
N ASP A 31 -24.00 13.55 18.24
CA ASP A 31 -22.91 12.74 17.75
C ASP A 31 -22.59 13.33 16.39
N ILE A 32 -21.75 14.36 16.38
CA ILE A 32 -21.11 14.85 15.18
C ILE A 32 -20.41 13.62 14.63
N PRO A 33 -20.87 13.04 13.50
CA PRO A 33 -20.18 11.90 12.93
C PRO A 33 -18.77 12.40 12.71
N LYS A 34 -17.82 11.83 13.46
CA LYS A 34 -16.39 12.12 13.36
C LYS A 34 -16.10 12.07 11.87
N LEU A 35 -15.96 13.25 11.25
CA LEU A 35 -15.81 13.40 9.81
C LEU A 35 -14.69 12.43 9.46
N LYS A 36 -15.05 11.30 8.84
CA LYS A 36 -14.08 10.37 8.29
C LYS A 36 -13.31 11.24 7.33
N GLU A 37 -12.10 11.62 7.73
CA GLU A 37 -11.19 12.36 6.87
C GLU A 37 -11.23 11.60 5.55
N LEU A 38 -11.77 12.25 4.51
CA LEU A 38 -11.77 11.69 3.17
C LEU A 38 -10.33 11.23 2.92
N PRO A 39 -10.12 9.99 2.45
CA PRO A 39 -8.78 9.47 2.28
C PRO A 39 -8.04 10.48 1.41
N LYS A 40 -7.13 11.25 2.03
CA LYS A 40 -6.20 12.10 1.29
C LYS A 40 -5.55 11.14 0.34
N GLU A 41 -5.78 11.30 -0.96
CA GLU A 41 -5.21 10.40 -1.96
C GLU A 41 -3.71 10.34 -1.71
N GLU A 42 -3.27 9.26 -1.08
CA GLU A 42 -1.86 9.08 -0.76
C GLU A 42 -1.17 8.98 -2.11
N LYS A 43 -0.24 9.91 -2.36
CA LYS A 43 0.54 9.93 -3.60
C LYS A 43 1.21 8.56 -3.75
N ALA A 44 0.73 7.79 -4.71
CA ALA A 44 1.26 6.47 -4.99
C ALA A 44 2.58 6.62 -5.76
N TYR A 45 3.69 6.30 -5.10
CA TYR A 45 5.01 6.33 -5.73
C TYR A 45 5.27 5.07 -6.56
N ARG A 46 6.06 5.21 -7.62
CA ARG A 46 6.40 4.07 -8.48
C ARG A 46 7.26 3.07 -7.73
N GLY A 47 6.93 1.79 -7.88
CA GLY A 47 7.66 0.70 -7.22
C GLY A 47 7.32 0.51 -5.74
N VAL A 48 6.46 1.36 -5.17
CA VAL A 48 6.03 1.30 -3.77
C VAL A 48 4.65 0.67 -3.65
N ARG A 49 4.47 -0.20 -2.64
CA ARG A 49 3.17 -0.80 -2.29
C ARG A 49 2.87 -0.60 -0.82
N LYS A 50 1.66 -0.13 -0.51
CA LYS A 50 1.16 -0.03 0.86
C LYS A 50 0.49 -1.34 1.28
N ARG A 51 0.88 -1.88 2.43
CA ARG A 51 0.24 -3.05 3.04
C ARG A 51 -0.84 -2.57 4.03
N PRO A 52 -1.90 -3.35 4.32
CA PRO A 52 -2.91 -2.98 5.33
C PRO A 52 -2.32 -2.77 6.73
N TRP A 53 -1.13 -3.31 7.01
CA TRP A 53 -0.37 -3.07 8.23
C TRP A 53 0.26 -1.66 8.31
N GLY A 54 0.15 -0.85 7.26
CA GLY A 54 0.68 0.52 7.21
C GLY A 54 2.17 0.62 6.85
N LYS A 55 2.85 -0.50 6.57
CA LYS A 55 4.23 -0.51 6.05
C LYS A 55 4.23 -0.42 4.53
N TYR A 56 5.31 0.18 4.00
CA TYR A 56 5.53 0.36 2.57
C TYR A 56 6.63 -0.58 2.10
N SER A 57 6.42 -1.33 1.01
CA SER A 57 7.47 -2.14 0.40
C SER A 57 7.89 -1.56 -0.94
N ALA A 58 9.20 -1.55 -1.19
CA ALA A 58 9.77 -1.13 -2.46
C ALA A 58 10.37 -2.32 -3.21
N GLY A 59 10.13 -2.40 -4.52
CA GLY A 59 10.70 -3.44 -5.37
C GLY A 59 10.91 -2.96 -6.80
N ILE A 60 11.99 -3.44 -7.42
CA ILE A 60 12.36 -3.10 -8.79
C ILE A 60 12.28 -4.32 -9.71
N ARG A 61 11.98 -4.06 -10.99
CA ARG A 61 12.06 -5.04 -12.07
C ARG A 61 13.17 -4.64 -13.02
N ASP A 62 14.10 -5.57 -13.22
CA ASP A 62 15.23 -5.37 -14.13
C ASP A 62 14.94 -6.04 -15.48
N SER A 63 14.64 -5.23 -16.50
CA SER A 63 14.49 -5.73 -17.88
C SER A 63 15.80 -6.33 -18.42
N THR A 64 16.95 -5.85 -17.92
CA THR A 64 18.28 -6.33 -18.29
C THR A 64 18.62 -7.71 -17.69
N ARG A 65 17.87 -8.16 -16.68
CA ARG A 65 18.05 -9.45 -15.99
C ARG A 65 16.80 -10.34 -16.13
N ASN A 66 16.24 -10.43 -17.35
CA ASN A 66 15.09 -11.28 -17.66
C ASN A 66 13.83 -10.97 -16.82
N GLY A 67 13.66 -9.73 -16.37
CA GLY A 67 12.46 -9.30 -15.64
C GLY A 67 12.37 -9.78 -14.19
N VAL A 68 13.50 -10.21 -13.60
CA VAL A 68 13.57 -10.59 -12.18
C VAL A 68 13.09 -9.44 -11.30
N ARG A 69 12.26 -9.78 -10.31
CA ARG A 69 11.80 -8.85 -9.27
C ARG A 69 12.79 -8.89 -8.12
N VAL A 70 13.43 -7.76 -7.85
CA VAL A 70 14.27 -7.59 -6.67
C VAL A 70 13.47 -6.81 -5.63
N TRP A 71 13.39 -7.38 -4.43
CA TRP A 71 12.77 -6.72 -3.29
C TRP A 71 13.83 -5.90 -2.56
N LEU A 72 13.61 -4.59 -2.43
CA LEU A 72 14.58 -3.65 -1.87
C LEU A 72 14.46 -3.54 -0.36
N GLY A 73 13.25 -3.74 0.17
CA GLY A 73 12.98 -3.74 1.60
C GLY A 73 11.57 -3.25 1.94
N THR A 74 11.38 -3.02 3.23
CA THR A 74 10.19 -2.41 3.81
C THR A 74 10.56 -1.17 4.59
N PHE A 75 9.74 -0.14 4.46
CA PHE A 75 9.94 1.20 5.00
C PHE A 75 8.68 1.69 5.69
N ASP A 76 8.86 2.66 6.58
CA ASP A 76 7.79 3.23 7.38
C ASP A 76 7.10 4.40 6.68
N SER A 77 7.83 5.09 5.80
CA SER A 77 7.32 6.19 4.98
C SER A 77 7.28 5.80 3.50
N PRO A 78 6.26 6.28 2.75
CA PRO A 78 6.18 6.07 1.32
C PRO A 78 7.30 6.81 0.55
N GLU A 79 7.72 7.97 1.05
CA GLU A 79 8.83 8.75 0.48
C GLU A 79 10.15 7.98 0.60
N ALA A 80 10.43 7.39 1.76
CA ALA A 80 11.63 6.60 1.99
C ALA A 80 11.67 5.36 1.05
N ALA A 81 10.53 4.68 0.90
CA ALA A 81 10.40 3.57 -0.03
C ALA A 81 10.63 3.99 -1.49
N ALA A 82 10.12 5.16 -1.88
CA ALA A 82 10.27 5.71 -3.22
C ALA A 82 11.71 6.15 -3.51
N LEU A 83 12.40 6.73 -2.53
CA LEU A 83 13.81 7.07 -2.64
C LEU A 83 14.66 5.82 -2.83
N ALA A 84 14.45 4.78 -2.03
CA ALA A 84 15.14 3.51 -2.20
C ALA A 84 14.92 2.89 -3.59
N TYR A 85 13.70 3.00 -4.13
CA TYR A 85 13.40 2.58 -5.51
C TYR A 85 14.16 3.40 -6.56
N ASP A 86 14.20 4.72 -6.41
CA ASP A 86 14.87 5.62 -7.34
C ASP A 86 16.40 5.43 -7.33
N GLN A 87 16.98 5.17 -6.16
CA GLN A 87 18.39 4.83 -5.99
C GLN A 87 18.77 3.59 -6.81
N GLU A 88 17.97 2.54 -6.73
CA GLU A 88 18.20 1.27 -7.43
C GLU A 88 17.92 1.37 -8.94
N ALA A 89 16.88 2.14 -9.30
CA ALA A 89 16.59 2.44 -10.70
C ALA A 89 17.73 3.24 -11.35
N PHE A 90 18.27 4.22 -10.62
CA PHE A 90 19.42 5.01 -11.05
C PHE A 90 20.70 4.17 -11.12
N SER A 91 20.96 3.29 -10.15
CA SER A 91 22.10 2.36 -10.16
C SER A 91 22.07 1.43 -11.38
N THR A 92 20.88 0.95 -11.76
CA THR A 92 20.74 -0.01 -12.86
C THR A 92 20.72 0.64 -14.24
N ARG A 93 19.97 1.74 -14.41
CA ARG A 93 19.73 2.39 -15.72
C ARG A 93 20.58 3.66 -15.94
N GLY A 94 21.21 4.19 -14.89
CA GLY A 94 21.96 5.44 -14.92
C GLY A 94 21.05 6.67 -15.05
N SER A 95 21.55 7.69 -15.74
CA SER A 95 20.84 8.95 -16.00
C SER A 95 19.57 8.80 -16.84
N SER A 96 19.39 7.67 -17.53
CA SER A 96 18.18 7.37 -18.30
C SER A 96 17.04 6.79 -17.46
N ALA A 97 17.24 6.62 -16.15
CA ALA A 97 16.22 6.13 -15.25
C ALA A 97 15.07 7.14 -15.15
N THR A 98 13.83 6.67 -15.35
CA THR A 98 12.65 7.42 -14.93
C THR A 98 12.57 7.35 -13.41
N LEU A 99 12.62 8.47 -12.69
CA LEU A 99 12.60 8.52 -11.22
C LEU A 99 11.29 9.16 -10.71
N ASN A 100 10.97 8.96 -9.44
CA ASN A 100 9.88 9.68 -8.76
C ASN A 100 10.34 11.07 -8.29
N PHE A 101 11.60 11.19 -7.88
CA PHE A 101 12.20 12.43 -7.38
C PHE A 101 13.21 13.03 -8.38
N PRO A 102 13.55 14.33 -8.23
CA PRO A 102 14.65 14.95 -8.96
C PRO A 102 15.96 14.20 -8.78
N LEU A 103 16.79 14.21 -9.83
CA LEU A 103 18.06 13.47 -9.86
C LEU A 103 19.01 13.91 -8.75
N GLU A 104 18.99 15.19 -8.39
CA GLU A 104 19.81 15.80 -7.35
C GLU A 104 19.52 15.17 -5.98
N VAL A 105 18.24 15.10 -5.63
CA VAL A 105 17.76 14.52 -4.36
C VAL A 105 18.14 13.04 -4.27
N VAL A 106 17.97 12.30 -5.36
CA VAL A 106 18.30 10.87 -5.40
C VAL A 106 19.80 10.67 -5.24
N ARG A 107 20.64 11.48 -5.90
CA ARG A 107 22.11 11.43 -5.77
C ARG A 107 22.60 11.76 -4.37
N GLU A 108 22.01 12.76 -3.73
CA GLU A 108 22.35 13.14 -2.35
C GLU A 108 21.94 12.04 -1.35
N SER A 109 20.80 11.38 -1.60
CA SER A 109 20.29 10.31 -0.74
C SER A 109 21.07 9.00 -0.87
N LEU A 110 21.82 8.80 -1.97
CA LEU A 110 22.67 7.63 -2.13
C LEU A 110 23.75 7.67 -1.05
N PRO A 111 23.89 6.62 -0.22
CA PRO A 111 25.08 6.51 0.62
C PRO A 111 26.28 6.62 -0.30
N SER A 112 27.30 7.37 0.12
CA SER A 112 28.56 7.60 -0.61
C SER A 112 29.41 6.33 -0.79
N ILE A 113 28.76 5.17 -0.92
CA ILE A 113 29.34 4.00 -1.54
C ILE A 113 29.71 4.40 -2.96
N LYS A 114 31.02 4.51 -3.16
CA LYS A 114 31.74 4.78 -4.40
C LYS A 114 31.36 3.78 -5.49
N TYR A 115 30.17 3.88 -6.05
CA TYR A 115 30.01 3.64 -7.48
C TYR A 115 30.52 4.90 -8.17
N ARG A 116 31.85 5.06 -8.18
CA ARG A 116 32.49 5.94 -9.15
C ARG A 116 32.10 5.35 -10.50
N CYS A 117 31.10 5.95 -11.13
CA CYS A 117 30.80 5.74 -12.52
C CYS A 117 31.96 6.38 -13.29
N ASP A 118 33.12 5.72 -13.33
CA ASP A 118 34.07 5.96 -14.39
C ASP A 118 33.29 5.68 -15.68
N GLU A 119 33.21 6.71 -16.51
CA GLU A 119 32.39 6.83 -17.71
C GLU A 119 32.26 5.50 -18.47
N GLY A 120 31.04 4.97 -18.58
CA GLY A 120 30.72 4.01 -19.63
C GLY A 120 30.64 2.52 -19.27
N CYS A 121 30.35 2.13 -18.04
CA CYS A 121 29.93 0.74 -17.78
C CYS A 121 28.69 0.63 -16.90
N SER A 122 27.51 0.73 -17.51
CA SER A 122 26.27 0.22 -16.91
C SER A 122 26.50 -1.23 -16.41
N PRO A 123 25.95 -1.64 -15.26
CA PRO A 123 25.99 -3.04 -14.79
C PRO A 123 25.54 -4.04 -15.87
N ALA A 124 24.65 -3.61 -16.77
CA ALA A 124 24.21 -4.37 -17.93
C ALA A 124 25.29 -4.53 -19.02
N LEU A 125 26.10 -3.50 -19.29
CA LEU A 125 27.26 -3.59 -20.19
C LEU A 125 28.35 -4.50 -19.62
N ALA A 126 28.59 -4.45 -18.31
CA ALA A 126 29.56 -5.32 -17.63
C ALA A 126 29.18 -6.81 -17.75
N LEU A 127 27.90 -7.14 -17.58
CA LEU A 127 27.39 -8.51 -17.77
C LEU A 127 27.36 -8.93 -19.25
N LYS A 128 26.98 -8.03 -20.17
CA LYS A 128 26.97 -8.29 -21.61
C LYS A 128 28.38 -8.58 -22.14
N ARG A 129 29.41 -7.84 -21.70
CA ARG A 129 30.82 -8.09 -22.02
C ARG A 129 31.27 -9.51 -21.62
N ARG A 130 30.89 -9.98 -20.44
CA ARG A 130 31.22 -11.35 -19.98
C ARG A 130 30.55 -12.44 -20.83
N HIS A 131 29.30 -12.23 -21.23
CA HIS A 131 28.56 -13.21 -22.02
C HIS A 131 29.05 -13.28 -23.49
N CYS A 132 29.50 -12.15 -24.04
CA CYS A 132 30.12 -12.09 -25.37
C CYS A 132 31.48 -12.81 -25.43
N LEU A 133 32.31 -12.69 -24.40
CA LEU A 133 33.59 -13.41 -24.32
C LEU A 133 33.39 -14.94 -24.22
N ARG A 134 32.39 -15.39 -23.46
CA ARG A 134 32.09 -16.83 -23.28
C ARG A 134 31.58 -17.51 -24.57
N LYS A 135 31.02 -16.75 -25.52
CA LYS A 135 30.60 -17.28 -26.83
C LYS A 135 31.72 -17.33 -27.88
N ARG A 136 32.83 -16.62 -27.68
CA ARG A 136 33.99 -16.62 -28.59
C ARG A 136 35.02 -17.71 -28.30
N LEU A 137 34.86 -18.43 -27.17
CA LEU A 137 35.73 -19.53 -26.74
C LEU A 137 35.12 -20.91 -27.04
N LYS A 138 34.22 -20.99 -28.03
CA LYS A 138 33.66 -22.25 -28.55
C LYS A 138 33.94 -22.35 -30.03
#